data_AF-A0A1C6USN6-F1
#
_entry.id   AF-A0A1C6USN6-F1
#
_cell.length_a   1.000
_cell.length_b   1.000
_cell.length_c   1.000
_cell.angle_alpha   90.00
_cell.angle_beta   90.00
_cell.angle_gamma   90.00
#
_symmetry.space_group_name_H-M   'P 1'
#
loop_
_entity.id
_entity.type
_entity.pdbx_description
1 polymer ?
#
loop_
_entity_poly.entity_id
_entity_poly.type
_entity_poly.pdbx_seq_one_letter_code
_entity_poly.pdbx_strand_id
1 'polypeptide(L)' 'MTDLYPPADEREDVRRTAAAHTAASRDVEAFVRRLPGTPGAADVAEYAALLAREELLRVERQAAADAAGLMLPSLDQS' A
#
# COMPACT_ATOMS: atom_id res chain seq x y z
N MET A 1 0.50 -21.28 28.83
CA MET A 1 -0.79 -21.18 28.10
C MET A 1 -0.47 -20.44 26.82
N THR A 2 -0.18 -21.18 25.76
CA THR A 2 0.24 -20.62 24.47
C THR A 2 -1.02 -20.12 23.78
N ASP A 3 -1.08 -18.83 23.48
CA ASP A 3 -2.17 -18.27 22.70
C ASP A 3 -2.07 -18.84 21.27
N LEU A 4 -2.94 -19.80 20.96
CA LEU A 4 -2.89 -20.64 19.76
C LEU A 4 -3.73 -20.08 18.61
N TYR A 5 -4.28 -18.87 18.76
CA TYR A 5 -5.00 -18.18 17.71
C TYR A 5 -4.20 -16.91 17.36
N PRO A 6 -3.53 -16.83 16.20
CA PRO A 6 -3.22 -15.51 15.67
C PRO A 6 -4.60 -14.84 15.49
N PRO A 7 -4.81 -13.63 16.03
CA PRO A 7 -6.14 -13.05 16.09
C PRO A 7 -6.63 -12.92 14.64
N ALA A 8 -7.73 -13.58 14.31
CA ALA A 8 -8.21 -13.65 12.93
C ALA A 8 -8.40 -12.25 12.32
N ASP A 9 -8.64 -11.25 13.17
CA ASP A 9 -8.73 -9.83 12.82
C ASP A 9 -7.42 -9.27 12.26
N GLU A 10 -6.23 -9.59 12.81
CA GLU A 10 -4.96 -9.05 12.30
C GLU A 10 -4.64 -9.60 10.90
N ARG A 11 -4.88 -10.89 10.66
CA ARG A 11 -4.69 -11.48 9.32
C ARG A 11 -5.69 -10.91 8.31
N GLU A 12 -6.91 -10.62 8.75
CA GLU A 12 -7.91 -9.97 7.90
C GLU A 12 -7.55 -8.52 7.61
N ASP A 13 -7.06 -7.77 8.60
CA ASP A 13 -6.59 -6.40 8.43
C ASP A 13 -5.37 -6.32 7.50
N VAL A 14 -4.44 -7.27 7.59
CA VAL A 14 -3.34 -7.40 6.61
C VAL A 14 -3.89 -7.65 5.21
N ARG A 15 -4.86 -8.57 5.04
CA ARG A 15 -5.47 -8.83 3.73
C ARG A 15 -6.15 -7.59 3.17
N ARG A 16 -6.93 -6.89 4.00
CA ARG A 16 -7.68 -5.69 3.62
C ARG A 16 -6.75 -4.55 3.22
N THR A 17 -5.74 -4.24 4.04
CA THR A 17 -4.77 -3.16 3.76
C THR A 17 -3.91 -3.49 2.53
N ALA A 18 -3.51 -4.75 2.35
CA ALA A 18 -2.80 -5.20 1.16
C ALA A 18 -3.64 -5.07 -0.12
N ALA A 19 -4.92 -5.43 -0.05
CA ALA A 19 -5.85 -5.27 -1.17
C ALA A 19 -6.09 -3.78 -1.50
N ALA A 20 -6.22 -2.92 -0.49
CA ALA A 20 -6.39 -1.49 -0.67
C ALA A 20 -5.16 -0.85 -1.33
N HIS A 21 -3.95 -1.18 -0.87
CA HIS A 21 -2.71 -0.71 -1.50
C HIS A 21 -2.61 -1.21 -2.95
N THR A 22 -2.93 -2.47 -3.22
CA THR A 22 -2.96 -3.04 -4.58
C THR A 22 -3.94 -2.29 -5.49
N ALA A 23 -5.11 -1.92 -4.99
CA ALA A 23 -6.07 -1.13 -5.74
C ALA A 23 -5.52 0.28 -6.06
N ALA A 24 -4.88 0.94 -5.09
CA ALA A 24 -4.26 2.25 -5.31
C ALA A 24 -3.11 2.19 -6.34
N SER A 25 -2.26 1.17 -6.29
CA SER A 25 -1.21 0.97 -7.31
C SER A 25 -1.79 0.76 -8.71
N ARG A 26 -2.95 0.07 -8.82
CA ARG A 26 -3.66 -0.08 -10.09
C ARG A 26 -4.26 1.24 -10.58
N ASP A 27 -4.72 2.11 -9.69
CA ASP A 27 -5.19 3.45 -10.06
C ASP A 27 -4.04 4.29 -10.64
N VAL A 28 -2.85 4.25 -10.01
CA VAL A 28 -1.63 4.89 -10.52
C VAL A 28 -1.26 4.34 -11.91
N GLU A 29 -1.23 3.02 -12.06
CA GLU A 29 -0.94 2.36 -13.34
C GLU A 29 -1.94 2.77 -14.43
N ALA A 30 -3.25 2.74 -14.11
CA ALA A 30 -4.30 3.11 -15.04
C ALA A 30 -4.17 4.58 -15.48
N PHE A 31 -3.81 5.48 -14.56
CA PHE A 31 -3.51 6.87 -14.88
C PHE A 31 -2.31 7.00 -15.84
N VAL A 32 -1.20 6.32 -15.57
CA VAL A 32 0.00 6.39 -16.43
C VAL A 32 -0.30 5.86 -17.83
N ARG A 33 -1.09 4.79 -17.98
CA ARG A 33 -1.46 4.24 -19.28
C ARG A 33 -2.31 5.18 -20.14
N ARG A 34 -3.07 6.10 -19.52
CA ARG A 34 -3.94 7.07 -20.22
C ARG A 34 -3.31 8.46 -20.37
N LEU A 35 -2.09 8.66 -19.87
CA LEU A 35 -1.40 9.95 -19.96
C LEU A 35 -1.20 10.37 -21.43
N PRO A 36 -1.42 11.66 -21.75
CA PRO A 36 -1.03 12.19 -23.05
C PRO A 36 0.50 12.27 -23.17
N GLY A 37 1.01 12.37 -24.40
CA GLY A 37 2.46 12.49 -24.66
C GLY A 37 3.11 13.71 -24.00
N THR A 38 2.32 14.77 -23.71
CA THR A 38 2.76 15.94 -22.94
C THR A 38 1.74 16.21 -21.83
N PRO A 39 2.03 15.83 -20.57
CA PRO A 39 1.13 16.07 -19.44
C PRO A 39 1.02 17.56 -19.11
N GLY A 40 -0.20 18.01 -18.82
CA GLY A 40 -0.48 19.35 -18.31
C GLY A 40 -0.44 19.42 -16.78
N ALA A 41 -0.64 20.62 -16.25
CA ALA A 41 -0.65 20.83 -14.79
C ALA A 41 -1.74 20.00 -14.06
N ALA A 42 -2.88 19.77 -14.70
CA ALA A 42 -3.95 18.93 -14.14
C ALA A 42 -3.52 17.46 -14.02
N ASP A 43 -2.83 16.93 -15.03
CA ASP A 43 -2.30 15.57 -15.01
C ASP A 43 -1.27 15.39 -13.89
N VAL A 44 -0.36 16.37 -13.73
CA VAL A 44 0.64 16.36 -12.65
C VAL A 44 -0.04 16.40 -11.28
N ALA A 45 -1.07 17.22 -11.10
CA ALA A 45 -1.82 17.30 -9.84
C ALA A 45 -2.56 15.99 -9.54
N GLU A 46 -3.19 15.36 -10.54
CA GLU A 46 -3.85 14.07 -10.36
C GLU A 46 -2.85 12.98 -9.99
N TYR A 47 -1.71 12.92 -10.69
CA TYR A 47 -0.65 11.96 -10.39
C TYR A 47 -0.12 12.12 -8.96
N ALA A 48 0.11 13.35 -8.51
CA ALA A 48 0.54 13.64 -7.15
C ALA A 48 -0.48 13.17 -6.10
N ALA A 49 -1.78 13.35 -6.36
CA ALA A 49 -2.84 12.89 -5.47
C ALA A 49 -2.92 11.35 -5.41
N LEU A 50 -2.77 10.68 -6.56
CA LEU A 50 -2.75 9.21 -6.63
C LEU A 50 -1.55 8.64 -5.87
N LEU A 51 -0.35 9.21 -6.06
CA LEU A 51 0.85 8.79 -5.33
C LEU A 51 0.73 9.03 -3.82
N ALA A 52 0.21 10.18 -3.39
CA ALA A 52 0.02 10.47 -1.98
C ALA A 52 -0.93 9.44 -1.32
N ARG A 53 -2.00 9.05 -2.02
CA ARG A 53 -2.93 8.01 -1.55
C ARG A 53 -2.28 6.63 -1.52
N GLU A 54 -1.53 6.25 -2.56
CA GLU A 54 -0.81 4.98 -2.60
C GLU A 54 0.19 4.86 -1.46
N GLU A 55 0.95 5.93 -1.20
CA GLU A 55 1.97 5.98 -0.15
C GLU A 55 1.35 5.87 1.25
N LEU A 56 0.23 6.56 1.51
CA LEU A 56 -0.51 6.41 2.75
C LEU A 56 -0.92 4.94 2.98
N LEU A 57 -1.49 4.30 1.95
CA LEU A 57 -1.91 2.89 2.03
C LEU A 57 -0.72 1.92 2.14
N ARG A 58 0.45 2.28 1.61
CA ARG A 58 1.69 1.54 1.79
C ARG A 58 2.10 1.53 3.27
N VAL A 59 2.03 2.68 3.93
CA VAL A 59 2.33 2.82 5.37
C VAL A 59 1.31 2.04 6.21
N GLU A 60 0.01 2.16 5.93
CA GLU A 60 -1.04 1.41 6.63
C GLU A 60 -0.86 -0.10 6.50
N ARG A 61 -0.57 -0.58 5.28
CA ARG A 61 -0.28 -2.00 5.03
C ARG A 61 0.95 -2.47 5.80
N GLN A 62 2.00 -1.64 5.89
CA GLN A 62 3.18 -1.98 6.67
C GLN A 62 2.86 -2.07 8.17
N ALA A 63 2.12 -1.10 8.71
CA ALA A 63 1.69 -1.11 10.10
C ALA A 63 0.84 -2.35 10.44
N ALA A 64 -0.08 -2.74 9.56
CA ALA A 64 -0.87 -3.96 9.72
C ALA A 64 0.01 -5.23 9.67
N ALA A 65 0.99 -5.27 8.77
CA ALA A 65 1.94 -6.38 8.70
C ALA A 65 2.79 -6.49 9.98
N ASP A 66 3.29 -5.37 10.49
CA ASP A 66 4.09 -5.32 11.72
C ASP A 66 3.26 -5.78 12.94
N ALA A 67 2.00 -5.32 13.04
CA ALA A 67 1.07 -5.75 14.09
C ALA A 67 0.80 -7.27 14.04
N ALA A 68 0.67 -7.84 12.85
CA ALA A 68 0.51 -9.28 12.64
C ALA A 68 1.81 -10.09 12.79
N GLY A 69 2.92 -9.45 13.18
CA GLY A 69 4.22 -10.10 13.36
C GLY A 69 4.96 -10.42 12.06
N LEU A 70 4.53 -9.86 10.92
CA LEU A 70 5.21 -9.98 9.61
C LEU A 70 6.29 -8.90 9.45
N MET A 71 7.12 -8.74 10.48
CA MET A 71 8.25 -7.82 10.50
C MET A 71 9.27 -8.21 9.42
N LEU A 72 9.58 -7.28 8.52
CA LEU A 72 10.68 -7.46 7.58
C LEU A 72 11.99 -7.05 8.26
N PRO A 73 13.04 -7.88 8.23
CA PRO A 73 14.36 -7.40 8.64
C PRO A 73 14.76 -6.22 7.74
N SER A 74 15.27 -5.15 8.33
CA SER A 74 15.80 -4.00 7.58
C SER A 74 16.79 -4.51 6.53
N LEU A 75 16.58 -4.10 5.27
CA LEU A 75 17.43 -4.49 4.14
C LEU A 75 18.87 -3.94 4.24
N ASP A 76 19.13 -3.02 5.18
CA ASP A 76 20.46 -2.46 5.50
C ASP A 76 21.37 -3.40 6.33
N GLN A 77 21.07 -4.70 6.38
CA GLN A 77 21.83 -5.71 7.14
C GLN A 77 22.87 -6.48 6.30
N SER A 78 23.22 -5.99 5.10
CA SER A 78 24.20 -6.63 4.19
C SER A 78 25.46 -5.80 4.01
#